data_AF-A0AAF0RF33-F1
#
_entry.id   AF-A0AAF0RF33-F1
#
_cell.length_a   1.000
_cell.length_b   1.000
_cell.length_c   1.000
_cell.angle_alpha   90.00
_cell.angle_beta   90.00
_cell.angle_gamma   90.00
#
_symmetry.space_group_name_H-M   'P 1'
#
loop_
_entity.id
_entity.type
_entity.pdbx_description
1 polymer ?
#
loop_
_entity_poly.entity_id
_entity_poly.type
_entity_poly.pdbx_seq_one_letter_code
_entity_poly.pdbx_strand_id
1 'polypeptide(L)'
;MRTLVYTSTQTRPISDSELAQILAVGREKNTRLGITGMLAHRDSNCIGIIEGEDDVVHERFEQIRLDPRHTNVRVLCDDPVQQRSFPDWSMAFQPLDPLMREVPGFSDLFAAQRPSDAEFGASRARALLEWFRKHPLAPLTNQNAADDEVPRTRALNGAIAVLHDGGTTSFSIEAVAERSGMSVSEIEGLFPNRHALLAATVERWSRAVSAPLLPMITERGTVAFMHALLAAHVEEPGLMRLLASSLAAATDPKVDGADYYRSAYRNFRQTIRTALAADVRDGREPATMDPERGAQQLLALYDGLRLQALLTGDTDPVDAFDRAAARMRRGWSEQYEQPTYWDIPVASAP
;
A
#
# COMPACT_ATOMS: atom_id res chain seq x y z
N MET A 1 27.87 8.90 -4.20
CA MET A 1 26.71 8.04 -3.89
C MET A 1 27.10 6.59 -4.12
N ARG A 2 26.57 5.72 -3.29
CA ARG A 2 26.97 4.32 -3.14
C ARG A 2 25.73 3.43 -3.06
N THR A 3 25.85 2.19 -3.53
CA THR A 3 24.88 1.12 -3.31
C THR A 3 25.53 0.07 -2.42
N LEU A 4 24.81 -0.37 -1.38
CA LEU A 4 25.24 -1.46 -0.51
C LEU A 4 24.16 -2.55 -0.50
N VAL A 5 24.57 -3.76 -0.87
CA VAL A 5 23.73 -4.96 -0.85
C VAL A 5 24.23 -5.90 0.23
N TYR A 6 23.35 -6.35 1.09
CA TYR A 6 23.68 -7.28 2.17
C TYR A 6 22.64 -8.38 2.31
N THR A 7 23.03 -9.48 2.95
CA THR A 7 22.12 -10.53 3.42
C THR A 7 22.21 -10.67 4.93
N SER A 8 21.15 -11.22 5.53
CA SER A 8 21.10 -11.54 6.95
C SER A 8 20.12 -12.68 7.23
N THR A 9 20.19 -13.27 8.42
CA THR A 9 19.27 -14.30 8.89
C THR A 9 18.51 -13.81 10.11
N GLN A 10 17.18 -13.91 10.13
CA GLN A 10 16.33 -13.57 11.27
C GLN A 10 16.67 -14.47 12.47
N THR A 11 16.74 -13.88 13.66
CA THR A 11 17.05 -14.63 14.91
C THR A 11 15.84 -15.40 15.44
N ARG A 12 14.64 -15.00 15.05
CA ARG A 12 13.36 -15.66 15.31
C ARG A 12 12.38 -15.33 14.18
N PRO A 13 11.28 -16.09 14.01
CA PRO A 13 10.22 -15.69 13.10
C PRO A 13 9.73 -14.27 13.44
N ILE A 14 9.77 -13.39 12.45
CA ILE A 14 9.23 -12.03 12.53
C ILE A 14 7.79 -12.10 12.04
N SER A 15 6.83 -11.65 12.86
CA SER A 15 5.43 -11.58 12.42
C SER A 15 5.25 -10.49 11.37
N ASP A 16 4.20 -10.58 10.56
CA ASP A 16 3.86 -9.54 9.59
C ASP A 16 3.70 -8.15 10.25
N SER A 17 3.24 -8.11 11.50
CA SER A 17 3.11 -6.88 12.29
C SER A 17 4.45 -6.28 12.74
N GLU A 18 5.40 -7.12 13.18
CA GLU A 18 6.76 -6.68 13.52
C GLU A 18 7.53 -6.24 12.27
N LEU A 19 7.28 -6.89 11.14
CA LEU A 19 7.84 -6.55 9.86
C LEU A 19 7.31 -5.20 9.34
N ALA A 20 6.01 -4.95 9.46
CA ALA A 20 5.43 -3.64 9.15
C ALA A 20 6.05 -2.52 9.99
N GLN A 21 6.32 -2.78 11.29
CA GLN A 21 7.01 -1.82 12.16
C GLN A 21 8.47 -1.59 11.75
N ILE A 22 9.20 -2.65 11.40
CA ILE A 22 10.57 -2.55 10.86
C ILE A 22 10.58 -1.65 9.63
N LEU A 23 9.61 -1.83 8.73
CA LEU A 23 9.51 -1.06 7.50
C LEU A 23 9.08 0.38 7.73
N ALA A 24 8.11 0.64 8.62
CA ALA A 24 7.69 2.00 8.96
C ALA A 24 8.85 2.81 9.54
N VAL A 25 9.53 2.28 10.55
CA VAL A 25 10.71 2.92 11.17
C VAL A 25 11.86 3.02 10.17
N GLY A 26 12.03 2.01 9.33
CA GLY A 26 13.03 1.98 8.25
C GLY A 26 12.82 3.10 7.25
N ARG A 27 11.60 3.25 6.73
CA ARG A 27 11.19 4.27 5.76
C ARG A 27 11.35 5.67 6.31
N GLU A 28 10.84 5.94 7.52
CA GLU A 28 10.96 7.26 8.15
C GLU A 28 12.42 7.71 8.29
N LYS A 29 13.28 6.82 8.82
CA LYS A 29 14.71 7.10 8.98
C LYS A 29 15.41 7.25 7.64
N ASN A 30 15.11 6.39 6.67
CA ASN A 30 15.72 6.43 5.36
C ASN A 30 15.34 7.69 4.60
N THR A 31 14.07 8.09 4.58
CA THR A 31 13.61 9.35 3.98
C THR A 31 14.36 10.55 4.55
N ARG A 32 14.51 10.62 5.89
CA ARG A 32 15.22 11.72 6.56
C ARG A 32 16.70 11.79 6.18
N LEU A 33 17.33 10.64 5.97
CA LEU A 33 18.73 10.51 5.58
C LEU A 33 18.94 10.59 4.07
N GLY A 34 17.86 10.72 3.27
CA GLY A 34 17.94 10.65 1.82
C GLY A 34 18.44 9.28 1.33
N ILE A 35 18.17 8.20 2.07
CA ILE A 35 18.51 6.83 1.70
C ILE A 35 17.32 6.20 0.99
N THR A 36 17.60 5.46 -0.07
CA THR A 36 16.61 4.68 -0.81
C THR A 36 17.02 3.21 -0.87
N GLY A 37 16.11 2.31 -1.27
CA GLY A 37 16.42 0.90 -1.46
C GLY A 37 15.25 -0.03 -1.18
N MET A 38 15.59 -1.28 -0.85
CA MET A 38 14.63 -2.37 -0.71
C MET A 38 15.08 -3.40 0.32
N LEU A 39 14.11 -3.98 1.02
CA LEU A 39 14.27 -5.15 1.88
C LEU A 39 13.44 -6.31 1.32
N ALA A 40 14.04 -7.47 1.10
CA ALA A 40 13.31 -8.66 0.72
C ALA A 40 13.60 -9.79 1.72
N HIS A 41 12.61 -10.65 2.00
CA HIS A 41 12.82 -11.80 2.88
C HIS A 41 12.03 -13.03 2.45
N ARG A 42 12.49 -14.20 2.87
CA ARG A 42 11.76 -15.46 2.76
C ARG A 42 12.28 -16.42 3.80
N ASP A 43 11.36 -17.11 4.45
CA ASP A 43 11.65 -17.93 5.61
C ASP A 43 12.42 -17.08 6.64
N SER A 44 13.60 -17.53 7.09
CA SER A 44 14.48 -16.78 7.98
C SER A 44 15.51 -15.91 7.26
N ASN A 45 15.56 -15.88 5.92
CA ASN A 45 16.61 -15.17 5.19
C ASN A 45 16.13 -13.81 4.67
N CYS A 46 17.02 -12.81 4.72
CA CYS A 46 16.76 -11.46 4.24
C CYS A 46 17.87 -10.97 3.30
N ILE A 47 17.48 -10.09 2.37
CA ILE A 47 18.36 -9.31 1.49
C ILE A 47 17.98 -7.85 1.64
N GLY A 48 18.94 -6.98 1.91
CA GLY A 48 18.72 -5.54 1.93
C GLY A 48 19.60 -4.85 0.90
N ILE A 49 19.05 -3.81 0.28
CA ILE A 49 19.72 -2.89 -0.63
C ILE A 49 19.49 -1.49 -0.09
N ILE A 50 20.55 -0.71 0.06
CA ILE A 50 20.48 0.70 0.46
C ILE A 50 21.37 1.54 -0.45
N GLU A 51 20.88 2.72 -0.83
CA GLU A 51 21.54 3.64 -1.76
C GLU A 51 21.46 5.07 -1.23
N GLY A 52 22.52 5.86 -1.42
CA GLY A 52 22.56 7.22 -0.93
C GLY A 52 23.97 7.79 -0.92
N GLU A 53 24.17 8.88 -0.17
CA GLU A 53 25.50 9.45 0.03
C GLU A 53 26.41 8.50 0.79
N ASP A 54 27.69 8.52 0.43
CA ASP A 54 28.70 7.52 0.81
C ASP A 54 28.77 7.28 2.33
N ASP A 55 28.92 8.35 3.11
CA ASP A 55 29.03 8.30 4.57
C ASP A 55 27.69 7.92 5.22
N VAL A 56 26.59 8.40 4.64
CA VAL A 56 25.22 8.20 5.15
C VAL A 56 24.77 6.75 5.00
N VAL A 57 25.09 6.11 3.87
CA VAL A 57 24.84 4.69 3.64
C VAL A 57 25.63 3.83 4.61
N HIS A 58 26.91 4.17 4.85
CA HIS A 58 27.77 3.42 5.76
C HIS A 58 27.28 3.49 7.20
N GLU A 59 26.97 4.69 7.70
CA GLU A 59 26.42 4.88 9.05
C GLU A 59 25.08 4.15 9.21
N ARG A 60 24.21 4.21 8.20
CA ARG A 60 22.94 3.50 8.22
C ARG A 60 23.12 1.99 8.24
N PHE A 61 24.06 1.48 7.45
CA PHE A 61 24.37 0.05 7.42
C PHE A 61 24.87 -0.44 8.76
N GLU A 62 25.73 0.32 9.45
CA GLU A 62 26.23 -0.07 10.77
C GLU A 62 25.10 -0.16 11.82
N GLN A 63 24.13 0.74 11.76
CA GLN A 63 22.93 0.64 12.60
C GLN A 63 22.10 -0.60 12.27
N ILE A 64 21.92 -0.90 10.97
CA ILE A 64 21.21 -2.10 10.52
C ILE A 64 21.95 -3.35 11.01
N ARG A 65 23.27 -3.40 10.85
CA ARG A 65 24.12 -4.55 11.20
C ARG A 65 24.07 -4.94 12.68
N LEU A 66 23.83 -3.97 13.56
CA LEU A 66 23.73 -4.16 15.01
C LEU A 66 22.31 -4.49 15.49
N ASP A 67 21.33 -4.60 14.59
CA ASP A 67 19.96 -4.88 14.95
C ASP A 67 19.79 -6.31 15.51
N PRO A 68 19.27 -6.50 16.75
CA PRO A 68 19.21 -7.83 17.37
C PRO A 68 18.19 -8.78 16.71
N ARG A 69 17.37 -8.29 15.79
CA ARG A 69 16.36 -9.09 15.08
C ARG A 69 16.95 -9.97 13.98
N HIS A 70 18.22 -9.75 13.63
CA HIS A 70 18.93 -10.60 12.67
C HIS A 70 20.37 -10.91 13.10
N THR A 71 20.98 -11.87 12.42
CA THR A 71 22.37 -12.31 12.59
C THR A 71 22.92 -12.68 11.21
N ASN A 72 24.17 -13.15 11.15
CA ASN A 72 24.84 -13.55 9.90
C ASN A 72 24.79 -12.46 8.82
N VAL A 73 24.94 -11.19 9.22
CA VAL A 73 24.92 -10.05 8.29
C VAL A 73 26.17 -10.09 7.41
N ARG A 74 25.99 -10.13 6.10
CA ARG A 74 27.08 -10.21 5.10
C ARG A 74 26.86 -9.21 4.00
N VAL A 75 27.85 -8.36 3.75
CA VAL A 75 27.86 -7.48 2.58
C VAL A 75 28.19 -8.31 1.34
N LEU A 76 27.34 -8.22 0.32
CA LEU A 76 27.53 -8.86 -0.98
C LEU A 76 28.09 -7.90 -2.02
N CYS A 77 27.75 -6.62 -1.91
CA CYS A 77 28.18 -5.56 -2.81
C CYS A 77 28.27 -4.24 -2.04
N ASP A 78 29.34 -3.49 -2.27
CA ASP A 78 29.54 -2.14 -1.78
C ASP A 78 30.29 -1.38 -2.89
N ASP A 79 29.52 -0.74 -3.77
CA ASP A 79 30.03 -0.13 -4.99
C ASP A 79 29.59 1.34 -5.09
N PRO A 80 30.44 2.23 -5.62
CA PRO A 80 30.00 3.55 -6.04
C PRO A 80 29.06 3.44 -7.24
N VAL A 81 27.97 4.22 -7.24
CA VAL A 81 27.00 4.25 -8.34
C VAL A 81 26.78 5.68 -8.82
N GLN A 82 26.48 5.87 -10.10
CA GLN A 82 26.19 7.21 -10.64
C GLN A 82 24.72 7.61 -10.49
N GLN A 83 23.81 6.64 -10.41
CA GLN A 83 22.38 6.85 -10.27
C GLN A 83 21.82 5.80 -9.31
N ARG A 84 20.76 6.17 -8.57
CA ARG A 84 20.02 5.25 -7.71
C ARG A 84 19.25 4.25 -8.58
N SER A 85 19.30 2.99 -8.20
CA SER A 85 18.50 1.93 -8.82
C SER A 85 17.04 2.01 -8.38
N PHE A 86 16.79 2.56 -7.18
CA PHE A 86 15.48 2.69 -6.55
C PHE A 86 15.21 4.13 -6.06
N PRO A 87 15.26 5.14 -6.95
CA PRO A 87 15.23 6.56 -6.54
C PRO A 87 13.96 6.96 -5.77
N ASP A 88 12.84 6.29 -6.02
CA ASP A 88 11.54 6.63 -5.45
C ASP A 88 11.20 5.82 -4.18
N TRP A 89 12.06 4.88 -3.76
CA TRP A 89 11.74 3.92 -2.71
C TRP A 89 12.60 4.16 -1.48
N SER A 90 12.04 4.79 -0.44
CA SER A 90 12.73 4.95 0.85
C SER A 90 13.06 3.61 1.51
N MET A 91 12.18 2.62 1.37
CA MET A 91 12.43 1.19 1.63
C MET A 91 11.26 0.37 1.06
N ALA A 92 11.41 -0.17 -0.15
CA ALA A 92 10.45 -1.15 -0.66
C ALA A 92 10.57 -2.47 0.11
N PHE A 93 9.50 -3.25 0.15
CA PHE A 93 9.51 -4.54 0.83
C PHE A 93 8.90 -5.63 -0.04
N GLN A 94 9.49 -6.83 -0.04
CA GLN A 94 9.04 -7.95 -0.87
C GLN A 94 9.27 -9.34 -0.22
N PRO A 95 8.26 -10.23 -0.15
CA PRO A 95 8.49 -11.65 0.10
C PRO A 95 9.16 -12.30 -1.12
N LEU A 96 10.30 -12.98 -0.95
CA LEU A 96 11.09 -13.52 -2.08
C LEU A 96 10.30 -14.62 -2.81
N ASP A 97 10.14 -14.44 -4.13
CA ASP A 97 9.34 -15.31 -5.00
C ASP A 97 9.91 -16.74 -5.12
N PRO A 98 9.08 -17.80 -5.19
CA PRO A 98 9.48 -19.13 -5.65
C PRO A 98 10.35 -19.14 -6.90
N LEU A 99 10.07 -18.29 -7.89
CA LEU A 99 10.81 -18.12 -9.15
C LEU A 99 12.25 -17.62 -8.93
N MET A 100 12.55 -16.99 -7.79
CA MET A 100 13.92 -16.56 -7.48
C MET A 100 14.87 -17.75 -7.28
N ARG A 101 14.37 -18.96 -6.97
CA ARG A 101 15.22 -20.17 -6.92
C ARG A 101 15.81 -20.55 -8.27
N GLU A 102 15.16 -20.15 -9.35
CA GLU A 102 15.60 -20.43 -10.72
C GLU A 102 16.65 -19.42 -11.21
N VAL A 103 16.85 -18.31 -10.47
CA VAL A 103 17.96 -17.38 -10.72
C VAL A 103 19.27 -18.09 -10.36
N PRO A 104 20.16 -18.37 -11.33
CA PRO A 104 21.39 -19.11 -11.06
C PRO A 104 22.23 -18.42 -9.98
N GLY A 105 22.43 -19.11 -8.85
CA GLY A 105 23.23 -18.64 -7.72
C GLY A 105 22.47 -18.00 -6.55
N PHE A 106 21.13 -17.92 -6.63
CA PHE A 106 20.28 -17.38 -5.57
C PHE A 106 20.14 -18.33 -4.36
N SER A 107 19.90 -19.63 -4.61
CA SER A 107 19.89 -20.67 -3.55
C SER A 107 21.18 -20.70 -2.76
N ASP A 108 22.28 -20.45 -3.45
CA ASP A 108 23.60 -20.52 -2.89
C ASP A 108 23.84 -19.31 -1.96
N LEU A 109 23.21 -18.14 -2.17
CA LEU A 109 23.43 -16.89 -1.38
C LEU A 109 23.28 -17.08 0.13
N PHE A 110 22.49 -18.07 0.52
CA PHE A 110 22.15 -18.40 1.91
C PHE A 110 22.77 -19.72 2.40
N ALA A 111 23.58 -20.40 1.58
CA ALA A 111 24.23 -21.65 1.95
C ALA A 111 25.37 -21.42 2.95
N ALA A 112 25.40 -22.20 4.03
CA ALA A 112 26.33 -22.02 5.16
C ALA A 112 27.80 -22.33 4.81
N GLN A 113 28.07 -23.09 3.75
CA GLN A 113 29.43 -23.47 3.33
C GLN A 113 29.73 -22.90 1.94
N ARG A 114 30.54 -21.85 1.87
CA ARG A 114 30.94 -21.20 0.62
C ARG A 114 32.37 -20.65 0.65
N PRO A 115 33.02 -20.52 -0.52
CA PRO A 115 34.29 -19.81 -0.66
C PRO A 115 34.13 -18.34 -0.24
N SER A 116 35.13 -17.77 0.44
CA SER A 116 35.14 -16.37 0.92
C SER A 116 35.47 -15.35 -0.18
N ASP A 117 35.19 -15.68 -1.44
CA ASP A 117 35.65 -14.90 -2.58
C ASP A 117 34.73 -13.69 -2.82
N ALA A 118 35.29 -12.48 -2.67
CA ALA A 118 34.55 -11.22 -2.74
C ALA A 118 34.00 -10.96 -4.16
N GLU A 119 34.71 -11.37 -5.22
CA GLU A 119 34.25 -11.23 -6.60
C GLU A 119 33.03 -12.11 -6.90
N PHE A 120 32.95 -13.27 -6.26
CA PHE A 120 31.81 -14.19 -6.38
C PHE A 120 30.54 -13.61 -5.73
N GLY A 121 30.66 -12.92 -4.59
CA GLY A 121 29.55 -12.21 -3.94
C GLY A 121 29.05 -11.02 -4.77
N ALA A 122 29.98 -10.20 -5.25
CA ALA A 122 29.68 -8.98 -6.00
C ALA A 122 29.02 -9.27 -7.36
N SER A 123 29.51 -10.27 -8.11
CA SER A 123 28.92 -10.64 -9.41
C SER A 123 27.47 -11.13 -9.29
N ARG A 124 27.16 -11.90 -8.25
CA ARG A 124 25.79 -12.38 -7.95
C ARG A 124 24.89 -11.25 -7.48
N ALA A 125 25.39 -10.36 -6.61
CA ALA A 125 24.64 -9.19 -6.16
C ALA A 125 24.33 -8.25 -7.33
N ARG A 126 25.28 -8.02 -8.24
CA ARG A 126 25.04 -7.25 -9.48
C ARG A 126 24.03 -7.93 -10.39
N ALA A 127 24.08 -9.25 -10.56
CA ALA A 127 23.08 -9.99 -11.33
C ALA A 127 21.67 -9.87 -10.70
N LEU A 128 21.59 -9.88 -9.37
CA LEU A 128 20.35 -9.72 -8.62
C LEU A 128 19.81 -8.27 -8.73
N LEU A 129 20.68 -7.27 -8.61
CA LEU A 129 20.35 -5.87 -8.84
C LEU A 129 19.85 -5.63 -10.26
N GLU A 130 20.53 -6.19 -11.26
CA GLU A 130 20.10 -6.13 -12.66
C GLU A 130 18.78 -6.84 -12.90
N TRP A 131 18.54 -7.94 -12.20
CA TRP A 131 17.25 -8.63 -12.27
C TRP A 131 16.12 -7.76 -11.69
N PHE A 132 16.31 -7.16 -10.51
CA PHE A 132 15.34 -6.23 -9.92
C PHE A 132 15.13 -4.97 -10.76
N ARG A 133 16.19 -4.47 -11.42
CA ARG A 133 16.12 -3.32 -12.35
C ARG A 133 15.28 -3.62 -13.58
N LYS A 134 15.41 -4.83 -14.14
CA LYS A 134 14.66 -5.28 -15.33
C LYS A 134 13.26 -5.78 -14.99
N HIS A 135 13.03 -6.15 -13.75
CA HIS A 135 11.75 -6.64 -13.24
C HIS A 135 11.41 -5.89 -11.95
N PRO A 136 11.12 -4.57 -12.01
CA PRO A 136 10.67 -3.83 -10.85
C PRO A 136 9.42 -4.51 -10.31
N LEU A 137 9.58 -5.20 -9.18
CA LEU A 137 8.53 -6.00 -8.58
C LEU A 137 7.48 -5.06 -8.01
N ALA A 138 6.22 -5.39 -8.31
CA ALA A 138 5.05 -4.65 -7.90
C ALA A 138 5.05 -4.33 -6.39
N PRO A 139 4.43 -3.21 -5.95
CA PRO A 139 4.08 -3.02 -4.56
C PRO A 139 3.28 -4.24 -4.08
N LEU A 140 3.68 -4.77 -2.92
CA LEU A 140 3.16 -5.95 -2.23
C LEU A 140 1.68 -6.25 -2.50
N THR A 141 1.43 -7.22 -3.38
CA THR A 141 0.19 -8.01 -3.32
C THR A 141 0.54 -9.48 -3.49
N ASN A 142 0.04 -10.25 -2.53
CA ASN A 142 0.30 -11.64 -2.25
C ASN A 142 0.24 -12.56 -3.49
N GLN A 143 1.19 -13.50 -3.54
CA GLN A 143 1.29 -14.60 -4.49
C GLN A 143 0.22 -15.65 -4.19
N ASN A 144 -0.58 -16.02 -5.20
CA ASN A 144 -0.99 -17.39 -5.53
C ASN A 144 -2.14 -17.39 -6.56
N ALA A 145 -1.79 -17.54 -7.84
CA ALA A 145 -2.63 -18.14 -8.88
C ALA A 145 -1.77 -18.35 -10.13
N ALA A 146 -1.17 -19.54 -10.24
CA ALA A 146 -0.32 -19.90 -11.36
C ALA A 146 -1.18 -20.11 -12.64
N ASP A 147 -0.68 -19.50 -13.71
CA ASP A 147 -0.84 -19.82 -15.13
C ASP A 147 -2.09 -19.45 -15.92
N ASP A 148 -3.20 -19.01 -15.30
CA ASP A 148 -4.33 -18.40 -16.05
C ASP A 148 -4.52 -16.88 -15.80
N GLU A 149 -3.89 -16.29 -14.78
CA GLU A 149 -4.11 -14.88 -14.36
C GLU A 149 -3.07 -13.86 -14.86
N VAL A 150 -2.02 -14.29 -15.58
CA VAL A 150 -0.89 -13.44 -15.98
C VAL A 150 -1.29 -12.26 -16.90
N PRO A 151 -2.10 -12.46 -17.97
CA PRO A 151 -2.44 -11.37 -18.88
C PRO A 151 -3.36 -10.32 -18.24
N ARG A 152 -4.37 -10.77 -17.47
CA ARG A 152 -5.29 -9.88 -16.76
C ARG A 152 -4.57 -9.04 -15.71
N THR A 153 -3.68 -9.66 -14.93
CA THR A 153 -2.86 -8.96 -13.94
C THR A 153 -1.91 -7.96 -14.58
N ARG A 154 -1.27 -8.32 -15.71
CA ARG A 154 -0.39 -7.42 -16.47
C ARG A 154 -1.15 -6.19 -16.98
N ALA A 155 -2.33 -6.39 -17.56
CA ALA A 155 -3.21 -5.32 -18.01
C ALA A 155 -3.58 -4.38 -16.85
N LEU A 156 -3.98 -4.92 -15.70
CA LEU A 156 -4.35 -4.12 -14.53
C LEU A 156 -3.16 -3.35 -13.93
N ASN A 157 -1.95 -3.94 -13.92
CA ASN A 157 -0.75 -3.25 -13.46
C ASN A 157 -0.38 -2.09 -14.41
N GLY A 158 -0.48 -2.29 -15.73
CA GLY A 158 -0.33 -1.22 -16.71
C GLY A 158 -1.37 -0.12 -16.54
N ALA A 159 -2.62 -0.50 -16.26
CA ALA A 159 -3.72 0.43 -16.00
C ALA A 159 -3.47 1.30 -14.75
N ILE A 160 -2.96 0.72 -13.66
CA ILE A 160 -2.55 1.47 -12.45
C ILE A 160 -1.45 2.47 -12.81
N ALA A 161 -0.43 2.05 -13.57
CA ALA A 161 0.67 2.93 -13.96
C ALA A 161 0.20 4.11 -14.83
N VAL A 162 -0.74 3.90 -15.76
CA VAL A 162 -1.33 4.99 -16.57
C VAL A 162 -2.07 6.00 -15.68
N LEU A 163 -2.85 5.51 -14.71
CA LEU A 163 -3.60 6.36 -13.77
C LEU A 163 -2.68 7.12 -12.82
N HIS A 164 -1.59 6.50 -12.39
CA HIS A 164 -0.58 7.13 -11.57
C HIS A 164 0.07 8.32 -12.29
N ASP A 165 0.49 8.12 -13.55
CA ASP A 165 1.27 9.11 -14.30
C ASP A 165 0.42 10.23 -14.90
N GLY A 166 -0.81 9.94 -15.37
CA GLY A 166 -1.63 10.91 -16.11
C GLY A 166 -3.09 11.04 -15.66
N GLY A 167 -3.49 10.36 -14.58
CA GLY A 167 -4.84 10.43 -14.03
C GLY A 167 -5.92 9.80 -14.93
N THR A 168 -7.19 10.07 -14.60
CA THR A 168 -8.34 9.46 -15.31
C THR A 168 -8.54 9.99 -16.72
N THR A 169 -7.97 11.16 -17.04
CA THR A 169 -8.04 11.79 -18.37
C THR A 169 -7.12 11.14 -19.39
N SER A 170 -5.93 10.68 -18.97
CA SER A 170 -4.99 9.95 -19.85
C SER A 170 -5.35 8.47 -20.02
N PHE A 171 -6.30 7.98 -19.22
CA PHE A 171 -6.65 6.57 -19.19
C PHE A 171 -7.38 6.15 -20.47
N SER A 172 -6.80 5.23 -21.25
CA SER A 172 -7.42 4.62 -22.42
C SER A 172 -6.93 3.18 -22.60
N ILE A 173 -7.64 2.38 -23.41
CA ILE A 173 -7.23 0.99 -23.69
C ILE A 173 -5.87 0.97 -24.37
N GLU A 174 -5.62 1.91 -25.27
CA GLU A 174 -4.36 2.08 -25.99
C GLU A 174 -3.21 2.41 -25.06
N ALA A 175 -3.42 3.36 -24.14
CA ALA A 175 -2.42 3.73 -23.14
C ALA A 175 -2.10 2.54 -22.20
N VAL A 176 -3.10 1.76 -21.81
CA VAL A 176 -2.89 0.55 -20.99
C VAL A 176 -2.14 -0.51 -21.79
N ALA A 177 -2.51 -0.74 -23.04
CA ALA A 177 -1.85 -1.70 -23.93
C ALA A 177 -0.36 -1.36 -24.09
N GLU A 178 -0.04 -0.11 -24.42
CA GLU A 178 1.33 0.39 -24.51
C GLU A 178 2.09 0.20 -23.20
N ARG A 179 1.52 0.64 -22.07
CA ARG A 179 2.20 0.57 -20.76
C ARG A 179 2.40 -0.85 -20.24
N SER A 180 1.52 -1.77 -20.62
CA SER A 180 1.57 -3.19 -20.22
C SER A 180 2.35 -4.07 -21.20
N GLY A 181 2.83 -3.51 -22.33
CA GLY A 181 3.48 -4.27 -23.39
C GLY A 181 2.56 -5.31 -24.04
N MET A 182 1.26 -5.03 -24.06
CA MET A 182 0.21 -5.88 -24.64
C MET A 182 -0.35 -5.19 -25.89
N SER A 183 -0.95 -5.95 -26.79
CA SER A 183 -1.74 -5.40 -27.89
C SER A 183 -3.11 -4.93 -27.40
N VAL A 184 -3.71 -3.97 -28.12
CA VAL A 184 -5.07 -3.49 -27.85
C VAL A 184 -6.06 -4.66 -27.87
N SER A 185 -5.93 -5.57 -28.84
CA SER A 185 -6.81 -6.74 -28.97
C SER A 185 -6.72 -7.69 -27.77
N GLU A 186 -5.54 -7.86 -27.16
CA GLU A 186 -5.40 -8.64 -25.92
C GLU A 186 -6.12 -7.97 -24.75
N ILE A 187 -6.05 -6.64 -24.61
CA ILE A 187 -6.77 -5.91 -23.56
C ILE A 187 -8.28 -5.99 -23.76
N GLU A 188 -8.77 -5.82 -24.99
CA GLU A 188 -10.20 -5.96 -25.34
C GLU A 188 -10.71 -7.40 -25.14
N GLY A 189 -9.86 -8.40 -25.34
CA GLY A 189 -10.18 -9.79 -25.02
C GLY A 189 -10.34 -10.05 -23.51
N LEU A 190 -9.69 -9.25 -22.66
CA LEU A 190 -9.74 -9.38 -21.19
C LEU A 190 -10.82 -8.51 -20.55
N PHE A 191 -11.14 -7.37 -21.16
CA PHE A 191 -12.09 -6.39 -20.63
C PHE A 191 -13.04 -5.92 -21.72
N PRO A 192 -14.36 -6.01 -21.51
CA PRO A 192 -15.34 -5.72 -22.55
C PRO A 192 -15.39 -4.25 -22.97
N ASN A 193 -14.91 -3.34 -22.11
CA ASN A 193 -14.80 -1.91 -22.41
C ASN A 193 -13.86 -1.21 -21.42
N ARG A 194 -13.53 0.06 -21.73
CA ARG A 194 -12.70 0.94 -20.90
C ARG A 194 -13.24 1.10 -19.47
N HIS A 195 -14.56 1.18 -19.27
CA HIS A 195 -15.16 1.33 -17.94
C HIS A 195 -14.98 0.08 -17.08
N ALA A 196 -15.07 -1.11 -17.66
CA ALA A 196 -14.81 -2.38 -16.98
C ALA A 196 -13.34 -2.53 -16.59
N LEU A 197 -12.41 -2.12 -17.47
CA LEU A 197 -10.99 -2.05 -17.15
C LEU A 197 -10.72 -1.06 -16.01
N LEU A 198 -11.31 0.14 -16.06
CA LEU A 198 -11.18 1.14 -15.00
C LEU A 198 -11.73 0.64 -13.66
N ALA A 199 -12.94 0.06 -13.65
CA ALA A 199 -13.56 -0.51 -12.46
C ALA A 199 -12.70 -1.61 -11.83
N ALA A 200 -12.20 -2.55 -12.64
CA ALA A 200 -11.29 -3.61 -12.17
C ALA A 200 -9.96 -3.04 -11.65
N THR A 201 -9.48 -1.93 -12.23
CA THR A 201 -8.27 -1.23 -11.79
C THR A 201 -8.49 -0.56 -10.43
N VAL A 202 -9.64 0.11 -10.24
CA VAL A 202 -10.07 0.68 -8.94
C VAL A 202 -10.14 -0.42 -7.88
N GLU A 203 -10.73 -1.56 -8.21
CA GLU A 203 -10.81 -2.71 -7.30
C GLU A 203 -9.44 -3.17 -6.85
N ARG A 204 -8.55 -3.41 -7.81
CA ARG A 204 -7.24 -3.99 -7.56
C ARG A 204 -6.39 -3.02 -6.74
N TRP A 205 -6.35 -1.75 -7.11
CA TRP A 205 -5.54 -0.75 -6.42
C TRP A 205 -6.08 -0.46 -5.01
N SER A 206 -7.39 -0.28 -4.85
CA SER A 206 -7.98 -0.07 -3.52
C SER A 206 -7.80 -1.29 -2.62
N ARG A 207 -7.91 -2.52 -3.16
CA ARG A 207 -7.64 -3.76 -2.42
C ARG A 207 -6.15 -3.87 -2.04
N ALA A 208 -5.24 -3.50 -2.94
CA ALA A 208 -3.80 -3.53 -2.65
C ALA A 208 -3.44 -2.63 -1.46
N VAL A 209 -4.08 -1.46 -1.37
CA VAL A 209 -3.89 -0.53 -0.25
C VAL A 209 -4.60 -1.00 1.02
N SER A 210 -5.83 -1.51 0.92
CA SER A 210 -6.65 -1.84 2.11
C SER A 210 -6.42 -3.23 2.69
N ALA A 211 -6.10 -4.24 1.88
CA ALA A 211 -6.00 -5.63 2.35
C ALA A 211 -4.94 -5.85 3.43
N PRO A 212 -3.72 -5.29 3.35
CA PRO A 212 -2.72 -5.41 4.40
C PRO A 212 -3.17 -4.81 5.75
N LEU A 213 -4.13 -3.89 5.71
CA LEU A 213 -4.62 -3.18 6.90
C LEU A 213 -5.80 -3.90 7.57
N LEU A 214 -6.47 -4.83 6.88
CA LEU A 214 -7.67 -5.52 7.40
C LEU A 214 -7.47 -6.17 8.79
N PRO A 215 -6.32 -6.82 9.11
CA PRO A 215 -6.09 -7.37 10.44
C PRO A 215 -6.20 -6.34 11.58
N MET A 216 -5.94 -5.06 11.29
CA MET A 216 -6.05 -3.99 12.29
C MET A 216 -7.48 -3.82 12.83
N ILE A 217 -8.50 -4.18 12.05
CA ILE A 217 -9.90 -4.12 12.50
C ILE A 217 -10.08 -4.97 13.75
N THR A 218 -9.55 -6.19 13.74
CA THR A 218 -9.66 -7.11 14.88
C THR A 218 -8.67 -6.79 16.00
N GLU A 219 -7.47 -6.32 15.66
CA GLU A 219 -6.41 -6.07 16.64
C GLU A 219 -6.56 -4.74 17.40
N ARG A 220 -7.02 -3.70 16.71
CA ARG A 220 -7.01 -2.30 17.19
C ARG A 220 -8.36 -1.59 17.04
N GLY A 221 -9.33 -2.21 16.36
CA GLY A 221 -10.65 -1.66 16.13
C GLY A 221 -10.77 -0.85 14.84
N THR A 222 -12.01 -0.56 14.46
CA THR A 222 -12.38 0.05 13.19
C THR A 222 -11.84 1.46 13.02
N VAL A 223 -11.81 2.27 14.08
CA VAL A 223 -11.29 3.65 14.00
C VAL A 223 -9.80 3.66 13.68
N ALA A 224 -9.03 2.74 14.28
CA ALA A 224 -7.60 2.61 14.00
C ALA A 224 -7.33 2.11 12.57
N PHE A 225 -8.17 1.19 12.07
CA PHE A 225 -8.13 0.79 10.66
C PHE A 225 -8.41 1.97 9.72
N MET A 226 -9.43 2.79 10.01
CA MET A 226 -9.78 3.96 9.18
C MET A 226 -8.68 5.02 9.18
N HIS A 227 -8.01 5.25 10.32
CA HIS A 227 -6.80 6.08 10.39
C HIS A 227 -5.71 5.54 9.45
N ALA A 228 -5.36 4.25 9.58
CA ALA A 228 -4.27 3.66 8.80
C ALA A 228 -4.58 3.65 7.31
N LEU A 229 -5.84 3.40 6.96
CA LEU A 229 -6.31 3.44 5.58
C LEU A 229 -6.26 4.87 5.02
N LEU A 230 -6.57 5.89 5.82
CA LEU A 230 -6.43 7.28 5.40
C LEU A 230 -4.96 7.65 5.17
N ALA A 231 -4.08 7.30 6.10
CA ALA A 231 -2.64 7.51 5.96
C ALA A 231 -2.08 6.82 4.71
N ALA A 232 -2.47 5.57 4.45
CA ALA A 232 -2.05 4.85 3.25
C ALA A 232 -2.56 5.49 1.95
N HIS A 233 -3.74 6.10 1.96
CA HIS A 233 -4.24 6.84 0.80
C HIS A 233 -3.50 8.16 0.56
N VAL A 234 -3.03 8.85 1.60
CA VAL A 234 -2.23 10.08 1.47
C VAL A 234 -0.95 9.82 0.68
N GLU A 235 -0.32 8.66 0.90
CA GLU A 235 0.84 8.21 0.14
C GLU A 235 0.51 7.83 -1.32
N GLU A 236 -0.77 7.72 -1.67
CA GLU A 236 -1.28 7.33 -2.98
C GLU A 236 -2.23 8.40 -3.59
N PRO A 237 -1.78 9.64 -3.89
CA PRO A 237 -2.65 10.70 -4.39
C PRO A 237 -3.39 10.35 -5.69
N GLY A 238 -2.78 9.51 -6.53
CA GLY A 238 -3.40 9.00 -7.76
C GLY A 238 -4.65 8.15 -7.45
N LEU A 239 -4.56 7.26 -6.47
CA LEU A 239 -5.70 6.46 -6.00
C LEU A 239 -6.77 7.35 -5.37
N MET A 240 -6.39 8.35 -4.56
CA MET A 240 -7.36 9.28 -3.97
C MET A 240 -8.18 10.01 -5.04
N ARG A 241 -7.53 10.54 -6.08
CA ARG A 241 -8.22 11.19 -7.21
C ARG A 241 -9.14 10.22 -7.94
N LEU A 242 -8.65 9.00 -8.18
CA LEU A 242 -9.43 7.96 -8.82
C LEU A 242 -10.69 7.61 -8.00
N LEU A 243 -10.55 7.37 -6.70
CA LEU A 243 -11.68 7.09 -5.81
C LEU A 243 -12.68 8.25 -5.75
N ALA A 244 -12.21 9.49 -5.67
CA ALA A 244 -13.08 10.68 -5.71
C ALA A 244 -13.88 10.74 -7.02
N SER A 245 -13.23 10.49 -8.16
CA SER A 245 -13.91 10.46 -9.46
C SER A 245 -14.92 9.31 -9.58
N SER A 246 -14.59 8.14 -9.04
CA SER A 246 -15.48 6.97 -9.01
C SER A 246 -16.72 7.20 -8.15
N LEU A 247 -16.56 7.88 -7.00
CA LEU A 247 -17.69 8.27 -6.15
C LEU A 247 -18.61 9.26 -6.86
N ALA A 248 -18.05 10.27 -7.55
CA ALA A 248 -18.83 11.20 -8.35
C ALA A 248 -19.60 10.47 -9.48
N ALA A 249 -18.92 9.60 -10.23
CA ALA A 249 -19.53 8.79 -11.29
C ALA A 249 -20.66 7.90 -10.76
N ALA A 250 -20.53 7.34 -9.55
CA ALA A 250 -21.57 6.51 -8.94
C ALA A 250 -22.90 7.25 -8.72
N THR A 251 -22.90 8.59 -8.68
CA THR A 251 -24.12 9.39 -8.45
C THR A 251 -25.03 9.48 -9.68
N ASP A 252 -24.49 9.31 -10.88
CA ASP A 252 -25.26 9.35 -12.13
C ASP A 252 -25.50 7.91 -12.64
N PRO A 253 -26.75 7.40 -12.61
CA PRO A 253 -27.07 6.06 -13.12
C PRO A 253 -26.87 5.89 -14.62
N LYS A 254 -26.66 6.98 -15.39
CA LYS A 254 -26.39 6.94 -16.83
C LYS A 254 -24.92 6.70 -17.16
N VAL A 255 -24.02 6.82 -16.18
CA VAL A 255 -22.58 6.57 -16.39
C VAL A 255 -22.33 5.07 -16.38
N ASP A 256 -21.70 4.56 -17.44
CA ASP A 256 -21.30 3.15 -17.53
C ASP A 256 -20.37 2.77 -16.36
N GLY A 257 -20.73 1.70 -15.65
CA GLY A 257 -20.01 1.23 -14.46
C GLY A 257 -20.39 1.92 -13.16
N ALA A 258 -21.31 2.89 -13.15
CA ALA A 258 -21.78 3.54 -11.92
C ALA A 258 -22.31 2.54 -10.87
N ASP A 259 -22.98 1.48 -11.30
CA ASP A 259 -23.52 0.44 -10.41
C ASP A 259 -22.43 -0.37 -9.71
N TYR A 260 -21.29 -0.57 -10.37
CA TYR A 260 -20.13 -1.20 -9.76
C TYR A 260 -19.60 -0.34 -8.61
N TYR A 261 -19.35 0.95 -8.85
CA TYR A 261 -18.85 1.86 -7.82
C TYR A 261 -19.84 2.03 -6.66
N ARG A 262 -21.14 2.10 -6.97
CA ARG A 262 -22.22 2.14 -5.97
C ARG A 262 -22.21 0.88 -5.10
N SER A 263 -21.99 -0.29 -5.70
CA SER A 263 -21.90 -1.56 -4.98
C SER A 263 -20.64 -1.65 -4.13
N ALA A 264 -19.49 -1.22 -4.65
CA ALA A 264 -18.24 -1.16 -3.90
C ALA A 264 -18.35 -0.26 -2.66
N TYR A 265 -18.95 0.93 -2.79
CA TYR A 265 -19.19 1.83 -1.65
C TYR A 265 -20.14 1.22 -0.61
N ARG A 266 -21.24 0.60 -1.06
CA ARG A 266 -22.18 -0.09 -0.15
C ARG A 266 -21.51 -1.24 0.61
N ASN A 267 -20.66 -2.02 -0.07
CA ASN A 267 -19.91 -3.10 0.54
C ASN A 267 -18.92 -2.58 1.58
N PHE A 268 -18.17 -1.52 1.25
CA PHE A 268 -17.26 -0.89 2.20
C PHE A 268 -18.01 -0.35 3.43
N ARG A 269 -19.14 0.34 3.24
CA ARG A 269 -20.01 0.80 4.34
C ARG A 269 -20.49 -0.36 5.20
N GLN A 270 -20.87 -1.47 4.59
CA GLN A 270 -21.31 -2.67 5.31
C GLN A 270 -20.16 -3.29 6.14
N THR A 271 -18.94 -3.34 5.59
CA THR A 271 -17.74 -3.80 6.30
C THR A 271 -17.49 -2.95 7.54
N ILE A 272 -17.47 -1.63 7.40
CA ILE A 272 -17.25 -0.69 8.53
C ILE A 272 -18.36 -0.83 9.57
N ARG A 273 -19.64 -0.93 9.16
CA ARG A 273 -20.76 -1.16 10.09
C ARG A 273 -20.61 -2.45 10.88
N THR A 274 -20.23 -3.54 10.20
CA THR A 274 -20.05 -4.86 10.82
C THR A 274 -18.88 -4.86 11.80
N ALA A 275 -17.79 -4.21 11.42
CA ALA A 275 -16.61 -4.05 12.25
C ALA A 275 -16.89 -3.21 13.51
N LEU A 276 -17.60 -2.09 13.39
CA LEU A 276 -18.03 -1.29 14.54
C LEU A 276 -18.98 -2.05 15.47
N ALA A 277 -19.87 -2.87 14.92
CA ALA A 277 -20.73 -3.73 15.73
C ALA A 277 -19.92 -4.78 16.52
N ALA A 278 -18.81 -5.26 15.97
CA ALA A 278 -17.87 -6.11 16.70
C ALA A 278 -17.11 -5.31 17.76
N ASP A 279 -16.69 -4.08 17.47
CA ASP A 279 -15.99 -3.23 18.44
C ASP A 279 -16.86 -2.89 19.66
N VAL A 280 -18.17 -2.67 19.49
CA VAL A 280 -19.10 -2.52 20.63
C VAL A 280 -19.20 -3.80 21.43
N ARG A 281 -19.35 -4.94 20.77
CA ARG A 281 -19.46 -6.26 21.43
C ARG A 281 -18.22 -6.59 22.25
N ASP A 282 -17.05 -6.23 21.73
CA ASP A 282 -15.75 -6.48 22.34
C ASP A 282 -15.36 -5.38 23.36
N GLY A 283 -16.21 -4.36 23.56
CA GLY A 283 -15.97 -3.25 24.48
C GLY A 283 -14.90 -2.24 24.05
N ARG A 284 -14.50 -2.24 22.77
CA ARG A 284 -13.58 -1.24 22.17
C ARG A 284 -14.26 0.10 21.90
N GLU A 285 -15.57 0.09 21.65
CA GLU A 285 -16.41 1.28 21.55
C GLU A 285 -17.57 1.23 22.55
N PRO A 286 -18.15 2.39 22.94
CA PRO A 286 -19.21 2.46 23.94
C PRO A 286 -20.45 1.65 23.57
N ALA A 287 -21.13 1.06 24.55
CA ALA A 287 -22.37 0.31 24.34
C ALA A 287 -23.53 1.16 23.79
N THR A 288 -23.46 2.48 23.96
CA THR A 288 -24.40 3.47 23.43
C THR A 288 -24.19 3.78 21.95
N MET A 289 -23.05 3.39 21.36
CA MET A 289 -22.72 3.64 19.96
C MET A 289 -23.64 2.81 19.04
N ASP A 290 -24.29 3.47 18.08
CA ASP A 290 -25.08 2.83 17.02
C ASP A 290 -24.18 2.55 15.80
N PRO A 291 -23.87 1.28 15.46
CA PRO A 291 -22.93 0.96 14.39
C PRO A 291 -23.31 1.51 13.02
N GLU A 292 -24.61 1.69 12.75
CA GLU A 292 -25.04 2.27 11.47
C GLU A 292 -24.70 3.76 11.39
N ARG A 293 -24.99 4.51 12.45
CA ARG A 293 -24.68 5.95 12.55
C ARG A 293 -23.18 6.17 12.67
N GLY A 294 -22.48 5.36 13.45
CA GLY A 294 -21.02 5.40 13.58
C GLY A 294 -20.32 5.18 12.24
N ALA A 295 -20.78 4.21 11.44
CA ALA A 295 -20.24 3.98 10.10
C ALA A 295 -20.51 5.18 9.17
N GLN A 296 -21.72 5.75 9.22
CA GLN A 296 -22.04 6.95 8.44
C GLN A 296 -21.14 8.14 8.80
N GLN A 297 -20.91 8.39 10.10
CA GLN A 297 -20.08 9.49 10.56
C GLN A 297 -18.60 9.28 10.20
N LEU A 298 -18.06 8.08 10.40
CA LEU A 298 -16.68 7.75 10.02
C LEU A 298 -16.44 7.91 8.53
N LEU A 299 -17.34 7.40 7.69
CA LEU A 299 -17.19 7.51 6.23
C LEU A 299 -17.34 8.94 5.75
N ALA A 300 -18.27 9.73 6.32
CA ALA A 300 -18.39 11.14 6.00
C ALA A 300 -17.11 11.93 6.32
N LEU A 301 -16.52 11.66 7.50
CA LEU A 301 -15.24 12.25 7.90
C LEU A 301 -14.12 11.82 6.95
N TYR A 302 -14.00 10.52 6.70
CA TYR A 302 -12.95 9.94 5.87
C TYR A 302 -13.02 10.40 4.41
N ASP A 303 -14.20 10.37 3.78
CA ASP A 303 -14.38 10.84 2.40
C ASP A 303 -14.16 12.35 2.30
N GLY A 304 -14.67 13.11 3.28
CA GLY A 304 -14.51 14.56 3.34
C GLY A 304 -13.06 15.00 3.48
N LEU A 305 -12.28 14.36 4.36
CA LEU A 305 -10.87 14.68 4.56
C LEU A 305 -10.01 14.34 3.34
N ARG A 306 -10.26 13.19 2.69
CA ARG A 306 -9.58 12.85 1.44
C ARG A 306 -9.86 13.88 0.35
N LEU A 307 -11.11 14.32 0.22
CA LEU A 307 -11.48 15.33 -0.77
C LEU A 307 -10.84 16.69 -0.45
N GLN A 308 -10.82 17.10 0.82
CA GLN A 308 -10.14 18.33 1.25
C GLN A 308 -8.64 18.29 0.95
N ALA A 309 -7.96 17.18 1.25
CA ALA A 309 -6.54 17.01 0.96
C ALA A 309 -6.22 17.04 -0.55
N LEU A 310 -7.17 16.66 -1.42
CA LEU A 310 -7.01 16.82 -2.88
C LEU A 310 -7.21 18.26 -3.36
N LEU A 311 -8.00 19.06 -2.64
CA LEU A 311 -8.40 20.40 -3.05
C LEU A 311 -7.60 21.51 -2.38
N THR A 312 -6.92 21.21 -1.27
CA THR A 312 -6.23 22.17 -0.42
C THR A 312 -4.83 21.66 -0.07
N GLY A 313 -3.85 22.57 -0.01
CA GLY A 313 -2.45 22.22 0.29
C GLY A 313 -2.09 22.28 1.77
N ASP A 314 -3.01 22.74 2.63
CA ASP A 314 -2.82 22.97 4.06
C ASP A 314 -3.55 21.94 4.94
N THR A 315 -4.37 21.06 4.35
CA THR A 315 -5.05 19.99 5.09
C THR A 315 -4.09 18.83 5.34
N ASP A 316 -3.78 18.57 6.61
CA ASP A 316 -3.27 17.26 7.07
C ASP A 316 -4.48 16.35 7.39
N PRO A 317 -4.85 15.41 6.50
CA PRO A 317 -6.05 14.62 6.68
C PRO A 317 -5.90 13.61 7.83
N VAL A 318 -4.70 13.13 8.17
CA VAL A 318 -4.51 12.13 9.22
C VAL A 318 -4.68 12.79 10.60
N ASP A 319 -4.01 13.92 10.81
CA ASP A 319 -4.15 14.72 12.03
C ASP A 319 -5.58 15.26 12.21
N ALA A 320 -6.21 15.73 11.12
CA ALA A 320 -7.61 16.15 11.15
C ALA A 320 -8.56 15.00 11.49
N PHE A 321 -8.31 13.79 10.96
CA PHE A 321 -9.08 12.59 11.29
C PHE A 321 -8.97 12.26 12.78
N ASP A 322 -7.76 12.25 13.34
CA ASP A 322 -7.55 11.91 14.74
C ASP A 322 -8.28 12.85 15.70
N ARG A 323 -8.19 14.16 15.46
CA ARG A 323 -8.91 15.15 16.27
C ARG A 323 -10.43 14.98 16.18
N ALA A 324 -10.95 14.78 14.97
CA ALA A 324 -12.37 14.65 14.73
C ALA A 324 -12.91 13.33 15.29
N ALA A 325 -12.22 12.21 15.03
CA ALA A 325 -12.57 10.89 15.56
C ALA A 325 -12.55 10.88 17.09
N ALA A 326 -11.55 11.51 17.74
CA ALA A 326 -11.52 11.61 19.20
C ALA A 326 -12.70 12.39 19.81
N ARG A 327 -13.25 13.39 19.11
CA ARG A 327 -14.47 14.10 19.54
C ARG A 327 -15.71 13.26 19.27
N MET A 328 -15.79 12.65 18.09
CA MET A 328 -16.90 11.78 17.70
C MET A 328 -17.06 10.58 18.65
N ARG A 329 -15.97 9.91 19.03
CA ARG A 329 -15.98 8.79 19.98
C ARG A 329 -16.44 9.18 21.37
N ARG A 330 -16.18 10.42 21.81
CA ARG A 330 -16.76 10.95 23.05
C ARG A 330 -18.28 11.07 22.93
N GLY A 331 -18.77 11.62 21.81
CA GLY A 331 -20.20 11.69 21.52
C GLY A 331 -20.89 10.32 21.42
N TRP A 332 -20.18 9.27 20.96
CA TRP A 332 -20.71 7.90 20.97
C TRP A 332 -20.99 7.34 22.37
N SER A 333 -20.42 7.94 23.41
CA SER A 333 -20.68 7.58 24.81
C SER A 333 -21.97 8.21 25.37
N GLU A 334 -22.55 9.17 24.65
CA GLU A 334 -23.78 9.87 25.04
C GLU A 334 -25.00 9.15 24.47
N GLN A 335 -26.18 9.36 25.09
CA GLN A 335 -27.43 8.88 24.50
C GLN A 335 -27.76 9.68 23.24
N TYR A 336 -28.18 9.00 22.19
CA TYR A 336 -28.64 9.66 20.97
C TYR A 336 -29.94 10.42 21.25
N GLU A 337 -29.84 11.74 21.36
CA GLU A 337 -30.98 12.65 21.39
C GLU A 337 -31.20 13.23 19.99
N GLN A 338 -32.45 13.38 19.56
CA GLN A 338 -32.73 14.18 18.36
C GLN A 338 -32.47 15.65 18.67
N PRO A 339 -31.62 16.35 17.90
CA PRO A 339 -31.44 17.79 18.02
C PRO A 339 -32.76 18.54 17.95
N THR A 340 -33.10 19.31 18.99
CA THR A 340 -34.20 20.29 18.98
C THR A 340 -33.72 21.71 18.67
N TYR A 341 -32.42 21.90 18.45
CA TYR A 341 -31.74 23.19 18.52
C TYR A 341 -31.38 23.83 17.17
N TRP A 342 -31.68 23.19 16.04
CA TRP A 342 -31.58 23.89 14.76
C TRP A 342 -32.82 24.77 14.63
N ASP A 343 -32.70 26.05 14.99
CA ASP A 343 -33.71 27.10 14.75
C ASP A 343 -33.85 27.38 13.23
N ILE A 344 -34.01 26.33 12.44
CA ILE A 344 -34.24 26.38 11.00
C ILE A 344 -35.70 25.94 10.83
N PRO A 345 -36.60 26.85 10.42
CA PRO A 345 -38.00 26.50 10.17
C PRO A 345 -38.03 25.35 9.17
N VAL A 346 -38.49 24.17 9.62
CA VAL A 346 -38.73 23.05 8.72
C VAL A 346 -39.89 23.49 7.84
N ALA A 347 -39.63 23.72 6.55
CA ALA A 347 -40.71 23.95 5.59
C ALA A 347 -41.64 22.74 5.68
N SER A 348 -42.88 22.98 6.10
CA SER A 348 -43.93 21.97 6.16
C SER A 348 -44.02 21.29 4.80
N ALA A 349 -43.78 19.98 4.77
CA ALA A 349 -43.78 19.18 3.56
C ALA A 349 -45.13 19.36 2.80
N PRO A 350 -45.10 19.47 1.46
CA PRO A 350 -46.29 19.63 0.63
C PRO A 350 -47.20 18.40 0.60
#